data_AF-A0A430HC14-F1
#
_entry.id   AF-A0A430HC14-F1
#
_cell.length_a   1.000
_cell.length_b   1.000
_cell.length_c   1.000
_cell.angle_alpha   90.00
_cell.angle_beta   90.00
_cell.angle_gamma   90.00
#
_symmetry.space_group_name_H-M   'P 1'
#
loop_
_entity.id
_entity.type
_entity.pdbx_description
1 polymer ?
#
loop_
_entity_poly.entity_id
_entity_poly.type
_entity_poly.pdbx_seq_one_letter_code
_entity_poly.pdbx_strand_id
1 'polypeptide(L)'
;ANGAASGATAAVATGATSTSMGYVSMNSDKGFSVGSSGTNAIAASTAATLNTVSGIDVSTAKGASQALKVLDSALANVNSQRASFGALQSRFETAVNNLQSTSENLSASRSRIQDTDFASETAKLTRGQILQQAGTAMLAQANSLPNGVLSLLRG
;
A
#
# COMPACT_ATOMS: atom_id res chain seq x y z
N ALA A 1 6.55 -17.91 -23.51
CA ALA A 1 6.21 -19.16 -24.20
C ALA A 1 6.01 -18.85 -25.68
N ASN A 2 6.79 -19.49 -26.55
CA ASN A 2 6.75 -19.30 -28.00
C ASN A 2 5.35 -19.63 -28.54
N GLY A 3 4.67 -18.64 -29.13
CA GLY A 3 3.44 -18.85 -29.87
C GLY A 3 3.77 -19.42 -31.26
N ALA A 4 3.85 -20.74 -31.36
CA ALA A 4 3.93 -21.42 -32.64
C ALA A 4 2.59 -21.27 -33.37
N ALA A 5 2.57 -20.61 -34.53
CA ALA A 5 1.42 -20.59 -35.41
C ALA A 5 1.30 -21.95 -36.11
N SER A 6 0.43 -22.82 -35.59
CA SER A 6 0.09 -24.10 -36.24
C SER A 6 -0.93 -23.83 -37.36
N GLY A 7 -0.45 -23.45 -38.54
CA GLY A 7 -1.25 -23.47 -39.77
C GLY A 7 -1.10 -24.81 -40.47
N ALA A 8 -2.17 -25.61 -40.54
CA ALA A 8 -2.20 -26.82 -41.37
C ALA A 8 -2.00 -26.40 -42.84
N THR A 9 -0.89 -26.80 -43.46
CA THR A 9 -0.64 -26.57 -44.88
C THR A 9 -1.50 -27.54 -45.70
N ALA A 10 -2.63 -27.07 -46.19
CA ALA A 10 -3.36 -27.77 -47.24
C ALA A 10 -2.52 -27.69 -48.53
N ALA A 11 -2.23 -28.84 -49.16
CA ALA A 11 -1.62 -28.87 -50.48
C ALA A 11 -2.62 -28.33 -51.50
N VAL A 12 -2.34 -27.14 -52.03
CA VAL A 12 -3.16 -26.47 -53.05
C VAL A 12 -2.44 -26.60 -54.40
N ALA A 13 -3.14 -27.11 -55.41
CA ALA A 13 -2.60 -27.22 -56.76
C ALA A 13 -2.25 -25.83 -57.33
N THR A 14 -1.22 -25.76 -58.19
CA THR A 14 -0.77 -24.52 -58.83
C THR A 14 -1.94 -23.83 -59.55
N GLY A 15 -2.37 -22.66 -59.04
CA GLY A 15 -3.46 -21.86 -59.60
C GLY A 15 -4.82 -21.98 -58.89
N ALA A 16 -4.96 -22.82 -57.87
CA ALA A 16 -6.18 -22.88 -57.06
C ALA A 16 -6.11 -21.92 -55.85
N THR A 17 -7.25 -21.33 -55.48
CA THR A 17 -7.39 -20.49 -54.28
C THR A 17 -8.00 -21.33 -53.16
N SER A 18 -7.32 -21.45 -52.02
CA SER A 18 -7.85 -22.12 -50.82
C SER A 18 -8.12 -21.09 -49.74
N THR A 19 -9.33 -21.08 -49.19
CA THR A 19 -9.73 -20.17 -48.11
C THR A 19 -9.79 -20.96 -46.82
N SER A 20 -8.82 -20.76 -45.93
CA SER A 20 -8.88 -21.24 -44.55
C SER A 20 -9.50 -20.16 -43.67
N MET A 21 -10.60 -20.49 -42.98
CA MET A 21 -11.24 -19.58 -42.02
C MET A 21 -10.79 -19.96 -40.61
N GLY A 22 -10.18 -19.01 -39.91
CA GLY A 22 -9.75 -19.13 -38.53
C GLY A 22 -9.56 -17.75 -37.92
N TYR A 23 -9.48 -17.69 -36.59
CA TYR A 23 -9.15 -16.46 -35.87
C TYR A 23 -7.66 -16.46 -35.51
N VAL A 24 -7.00 -15.33 -35.73
CA VAL A 24 -5.61 -15.11 -35.32
C VAL A 24 -5.64 -14.20 -34.10
N SER A 25 -5.22 -14.71 -32.93
CA SER A 25 -5.05 -13.90 -31.72
C SER A 25 -3.62 -13.41 -31.62
N MET A 26 -3.44 -12.08 -31.57
CA MET A 26 -2.14 -11.44 -31.37
C MET A 26 -2.19 -10.68 -30.04
N ASN A 27 -1.24 -10.97 -29.14
CA ASN A 27 -1.17 -10.36 -27.81
C ASN A 27 0.20 -9.71 -27.64
N SER A 28 0.24 -8.40 -27.39
CA SER A 28 1.45 -7.67 -27.01
C SER A 28 1.12 -6.53 -26.06
N ASP A 29 2.01 -6.29 -25.09
CA ASP A 29 2.02 -5.12 -24.21
C ASP A 29 2.55 -3.84 -24.91
N LYS A 30 3.00 -3.97 -26.16
CA LYS A 30 3.49 -2.89 -27.03
C LYS A 30 2.77 -2.89 -28.38
N GLY A 31 2.93 -1.82 -29.15
CA GLY A 31 2.42 -1.74 -30.51
C GLY A 31 3.02 -2.85 -31.38
N PHE A 32 2.17 -3.69 -31.97
CA PHE A 32 2.56 -4.73 -32.92
C PHE A 32 2.11 -4.35 -34.34
N SER A 33 2.84 -4.81 -35.36
CA SER A 33 2.43 -4.67 -36.76
C SER A 33 2.67 -5.97 -37.51
N VAL A 34 1.74 -6.29 -38.41
CA VAL A 34 1.81 -7.48 -39.26
C VAL A 34 2.20 -7.01 -40.66
N GLY A 35 3.34 -7.48 -41.15
CA GLY A 35 3.73 -7.33 -42.54
C GLY A 35 3.35 -8.56 -43.35
N SER A 36 2.78 -8.37 -44.54
CA SER A 36 2.57 -9.45 -45.51
C SER A 36 3.63 -9.34 -46.63
N SER A 37 4.40 -10.40 -46.86
CA SER A 37 5.29 -10.51 -48.02
C SER A 37 4.78 -11.61 -48.94
N GLY A 38 4.27 -11.23 -50.12
CA GLY A 38 3.81 -12.17 -51.16
C GLY A 38 2.52 -12.92 -50.82
N THR A 39 2.49 -14.22 -51.15
CA THR A 39 1.32 -15.12 -51.06
C THR A 39 0.93 -15.55 -49.64
N ASN A 40 1.70 -15.19 -48.61
CA ASN A 40 1.39 -15.44 -47.21
C ASN A 40 0.94 -14.16 -46.50
N ALA A 41 -0.36 -14.05 -46.19
CA ALA A 41 -0.91 -12.93 -45.44
C ALA A 41 -0.43 -12.90 -43.96
N ILE A 42 -0.03 -14.05 -43.42
CA ILE A 42 0.48 -14.22 -42.05
C ILE A 42 1.69 -15.18 -42.12
N ALA A 43 2.90 -14.67 -42.38
CA ALA A 43 4.09 -15.49 -42.33
C ALA A 43 4.49 -15.71 -40.85
N ALA A 44 4.29 -16.92 -40.34
CA ALA A 44 4.67 -17.36 -38.99
C ALA A 44 6.19 -17.23 -38.67
N SER A 45 7.00 -16.80 -39.63
CA SER A 45 8.45 -16.68 -39.55
C SER A 45 8.95 -15.24 -39.32
N THR A 46 8.08 -14.23 -39.33
CA THR A 46 8.48 -12.86 -39.03
C THR A 46 7.93 -12.48 -37.66
N ALA A 47 8.77 -12.64 -36.63
CA ALA A 47 8.54 -12.00 -35.34
C ALA A 47 8.25 -10.51 -35.59
N ALA A 48 7.21 -9.98 -34.96
CA ALA A 48 6.88 -8.57 -35.07
C ALA A 48 8.12 -7.74 -34.72
N THR A 49 8.65 -7.00 -35.69
CA THR A 49 9.78 -6.11 -35.46
C THR A 49 9.31 -4.97 -34.58
N LEU A 50 9.96 -4.80 -33.44
CA LEU A 50 9.67 -3.70 -32.53
C LEU A 50 10.05 -2.40 -33.25
N ASN A 51 9.06 -1.67 -33.78
CA ASN A 51 9.30 -0.35 -34.32
C ASN A 51 9.59 0.59 -33.15
N THR A 52 10.88 0.88 -32.95
CA THR A 52 11.32 1.89 -31.98
C THR A 52 10.81 3.26 -32.45
N VAL A 53 10.41 4.12 -31.51
CA VAL A 53 9.95 5.50 -31.80
C VAL A 53 10.98 6.25 -32.67
N SER A 54 12.26 5.92 -32.54
CA SER A 54 13.37 6.52 -33.30
C SER A 54 13.39 6.20 -34.80
N GLY A 55 12.67 5.17 -35.26
CA GLY A 55 12.67 4.75 -36.67
C GLY A 55 11.42 5.14 -37.46
N ILE A 56 10.50 5.90 -36.87
CA ILE A 56 9.22 6.20 -37.49
C ILE A 56 9.34 7.47 -38.32
N ASP A 57 9.34 7.31 -39.64
CA ASP A 57 9.31 8.43 -40.58
C ASP A 57 7.86 8.93 -40.78
N VAL A 58 7.60 10.18 -40.40
CA VAL A 58 6.29 10.84 -40.47
C VAL A 58 6.06 11.49 -41.84
N SER A 59 7.05 11.47 -42.75
CA SER A 59 6.96 12.06 -44.08
C SER A 59 5.87 11.44 -44.96
N THR A 60 5.40 10.23 -44.64
CA THR A 60 4.34 9.51 -45.36
C THR A 60 3.10 9.34 -44.49
N ALA A 61 1.90 9.35 -45.10
CA ALA A 61 0.64 9.13 -44.38
C ALA A 61 0.61 7.78 -43.62
N LYS A 62 1.24 6.74 -44.19
CA LYS A 62 1.38 5.43 -43.56
C LYS A 62 2.28 5.49 -42.32
N GLY A 63 3.45 6.13 -42.43
CA GLY A 63 4.37 6.28 -41.31
C GLY A 63 3.81 7.16 -40.18
N ALA A 64 3.09 8.23 -40.51
CA ALA A 64 2.35 9.03 -39.53
C ALA A 64 1.30 8.22 -38.76
N SER A 65 0.54 7.36 -39.45
CA SER A 65 -0.44 6.47 -38.78
C SER A 65 0.23 5.44 -37.84
N GLN A 66 1.43 4.97 -38.18
CA GLN A 66 2.22 4.07 -37.34
C GLN A 66 2.80 4.82 -36.14
N ALA A 67 3.26 6.07 -36.32
CA ALA A 67 3.73 6.93 -35.24
C ALA A 67 2.65 7.13 -34.17
N LEU A 68 1.42 7.45 -34.60
CA LEU A 68 0.29 7.64 -33.71
C LEU A 68 -0.02 6.38 -32.89
N LYS A 69 0.04 5.19 -33.48
CA LYS A 69 -0.19 3.92 -32.75
C LYS A 69 0.89 3.66 -31.70
N VAL A 70 2.15 3.96 -32.00
CA VAL A 70 3.26 3.80 -31.05
C VAL A 70 3.15 4.81 -29.92
N LEU A 71 2.83 6.07 -30.23
CA LEU A 71 2.56 7.12 -29.25
C LEU A 71 1.39 6.77 -28.33
N ASP A 72 0.27 6.28 -28.88
CA ASP A 72 -0.89 5.86 -28.10
C ASP A 72 -0.54 4.73 -27.14
N SER A 73 0.23 3.74 -27.61
CA SER A 73 0.74 2.65 -26.75
C SER A 73 1.68 3.18 -25.65
N ALA A 74 2.55 4.15 -25.97
CA ALA A 74 3.44 4.76 -25.00
C ALA A 74 2.66 5.58 -23.95
N LEU A 75 1.67 6.35 -24.38
CA LEU A 75 0.77 7.10 -23.50
C LEU A 75 -0.05 6.19 -22.61
N ALA A 76 -0.56 5.07 -23.12
CA ALA A 76 -1.26 4.06 -22.33
C ALA A 76 -0.36 3.49 -21.23
N ASN A 77 0.91 3.19 -21.54
CA ASN A 77 1.89 2.74 -20.55
C ASN A 77 2.15 3.81 -19.46
N VAL A 78 2.36 5.07 -19.85
CA VAL A 78 2.57 6.18 -18.90
C VAL A 78 1.34 6.38 -18.02
N ASN A 79 0.14 6.36 -18.59
CA ASN A 79 -1.11 6.49 -17.84
C ASN A 79 -1.30 5.32 -16.86
N SER A 80 -0.95 4.10 -17.25
CA SER A 80 -0.97 2.94 -16.35
C SER A 80 -0.03 3.14 -15.15
N GLN A 81 1.18 3.66 -15.37
CA GLN A 81 2.12 3.95 -14.27
C GLN A 81 1.59 5.06 -13.36
N ARG A 82 1.03 6.14 -13.94
CA ARG A 82 0.40 7.23 -13.16
C ARG A 82 -0.76 6.74 -12.32
N ALA A 83 -1.60 5.84 -12.86
CA ALA A 83 -2.69 5.24 -12.12
C ALA A 83 -2.19 4.41 -10.93
N SER A 84 -1.13 3.61 -11.13
CA SER A 84 -0.48 2.86 -10.05
C SER A 84 0.08 3.79 -8.97
N PHE A 85 0.75 4.88 -9.34
CA PHE A 85 1.24 5.85 -8.35
C PHE A 85 0.11 6.55 -7.60
N GLY A 86 -1.00 6.90 -8.26
CA GLY A 86 -2.18 7.45 -7.59
C GLY A 86 -2.80 6.48 -6.59
N ALA A 87 -2.86 5.19 -6.94
CA ALA A 87 -3.33 4.15 -6.01
C ALA A 87 -2.39 3.99 -4.80
N LEU A 88 -1.07 4.03 -5.01
CA LEU A 88 -0.09 4.01 -3.91
C LEU A 88 -0.24 5.25 -3.02
N GLN A 89 -0.44 6.43 -3.59
CA GLN A 89 -0.65 7.66 -2.84
C GLN A 89 -1.90 7.57 -1.95
N SER A 90 -3.03 7.13 -2.49
CA SER A 90 -4.27 6.94 -1.71
C SER A 90 -4.07 5.94 -0.56
N ARG A 91 -3.30 4.87 -0.79
CA ARG A 91 -2.95 3.91 0.25
C ARG A 91 -2.03 4.52 1.32
N PHE A 92 -1.06 5.36 0.93
CA PHE A 92 -0.22 6.09 1.89
C PHE A 92 -1.03 7.08 2.72
N GLU A 93 -1.92 7.86 2.12
CA GLU A 93 -2.81 8.79 2.82
C GLU A 93 -3.68 8.05 3.84
N THR A 94 -4.27 6.92 3.45
CA THR A 94 -5.07 6.08 4.35
C THR A 94 -4.23 5.52 5.51
N ALA A 95 -3.02 5.04 5.22
CA ALA A 95 -2.12 4.52 6.24
C ALA A 95 -1.69 5.61 7.24
N VAL A 96 -1.36 6.81 6.76
CA VAL A 96 -1.00 7.96 7.59
C VAL A 96 -2.15 8.36 8.51
N ASN A 97 -3.37 8.49 7.98
CA ASN A 97 -4.54 8.85 8.78
C ASN A 97 -4.83 7.83 9.89
N ASN A 98 -4.68 6.53 9.58
CA ASN A 98 -4.85 5.47 10.56
C ASN A 98 -3.74 5.51 11.64
N LEU A 99 -2.48 5.68 11.23
CA LEU A 99 -1.36 5.81 12.16
C LEU A 99 -1.50 7.02 13.08
N GLN A 100 -1.96 8.16 12.55
CA GLN A 100 -2.20 9.36 13.35
C GLN A 100 -3.29 9.11 14.41
N SER A 101 -4.42 8.51 14.00
CA SER A 101 -5.50 8.14 14.94
C SER A 101 -5.01 7.15 16.00
N THR A 102 -4.22 6.17 15.60
CA THR A 102 -3.64 5.18 16.52
C THR A 102 -2.65 5.83 17.50
N SER A 103 -1.82 6.76 17.02
CA SER A 103 -0.88 7.53 17.84
C SER A 103 -1.59 8.40 18.86
N GLU A 104 -2.67 9.07 18.47
CA GLU A 104 -3.51 9.87 19.37
C GLU A 104 -4.16 9.01 20.45
N ASN A 105 -4.76 7.88 20.06
CA ASN A 105 -5.36 6.92 20.99
C ASN A 105 -4.31 6.36 21.97
N LEU A 106 -3.13 5.98 21.48
CA LEU A 106 -2.06 5.46 22.32
C LEU A 106 -1.53 6.52 23.30
N SER A 107 -1.37 7.77 22.83
CA SER A 107 -0.95 8.88 23.68
C SER A 107 -1.97 9.16 24.78
N ALA A 108 -3.27 9.18 24.44
CA ALA A 108 -4.36 9.36 25.39
C ALA A 108 -4.42 8.20 26.42
N SER A 109 -4.27 6.95 25.98
CA SER A 109 -4.17 5.80 26.89
C SER A 109 -2.97 5.91 27.81
N ARG A 110 -1.80 6.31 27.29
CA ARG A 110 -0.57 6.46 28.08
C ARG A 110 -0.70 7.58 29.12
N SER A 111 -1.29 8.71 28.74
CA SER A 111 -1.58 9.82 29.65
C SER A 111 -2.53 9.37 30.77
N ARG A 112 -3.59 8.62 30.46
CA ARG A 112 -4.49 8.07 31.49
C ARG A 112 -3.78 7.14 32.46
N ILE A 113 -2.90 6.25 31.97
CA ILE A 113 -2.13 5.35 32.83
C ILE A 113 -1.21 6.17 33.75
N GLN A 114 -0.44 7.11 33.18
CA GLN A 114 0.47 7.95 33.95
C GLN A 114 -0.24 8.81 35.00
N ASP A 115 -1.36 9.45 34.64
CA ASP A 115 -2.15 10.26 35.59
C ASP A 115 -2.76 9.40 36.70
N THR A 116 -3.23 8.19 36.37
CA THR A 116 -3.80 7.26 37.37
C THR A 116 -2.71 6.75 38.32
N ASP A 117 -1.53 6.45 37.81
CA ASP A 117 -0.38 6.03 38.62
C ASP A 117 0.06 7.16 39.56
N PHE A 118 0.17 8.39 39.05
CA PHE A 118 0.48 9.58 39.85
C PHE A 118 -0.56 9.84 40.95
N ALA A 119 -1.85 9.75 40.63
CA ALA A 119 -2.92 9.90 41.60
C ALA A 119 -2.83 8.82 42.70
N SER A 120 -2.54 7.57 42.32
CA SER A 120 -2.40 6.47 43.27
C SER A 120 -1.19 6.63 44.20
N GLU A 121 -0.06 7.09 43.67
CA GLU A 121 1.17 7.30 44.43
C GLU A 121 1.04 8.49 45.37
N THR A 122 0.44 9.58 44.89
CA THR A 122 0.13 10.75 45.72
C THR A 122 -0.82 10.35 46.87
N ALA A 123 -1.85 9.55 46.59
CA ALA A 123 -2.75 9.06 47.64
C ALA A 123 -2.05 8.15 48.67
N LYS A 124 -1.11 7.31 48.25
CA LYS A 124 -0.28 6.50 49.17
C LYS A 124 0.63 7.39 50.02
N LEU A 125 1.29 8.37 49.40
CA LEU A 125 2.14 9.34 50.10
C LEU A 125 1.34 10.12 51.15
N THR A 126 0.19 10.67 50.78
CA THR A 126 -0.70 11.39 51.71
C THR A 126 -1.19 10.48 52.83
N ARG A 127 -1.60 9.24 52.51
CA ARG A 127 -1.98 8.25 53.53
C ARG A 127 -0.83 7.98 54.51
N GLY A 128 0.39 7.83 54.01
CA GLY A 128 1.59 7.64 54.84
C GLY A 128 1.86 8.82 55.76
N GLN A 129 1.76 10.05 55.25
CA GLN A 129 1.92 11.28 56.04
C GLN A 129 0.85 11.42 57.12
N ILE A 130 -0.42 11.14 56.79
CA ILE A 130 -1.51 11.17 57.77
C ILE A 130 -1.31 10.10 58.84
N LEU A 131 -0.88 8.88 58.49
CA LEU A 131 -0.59 7.82 59.46
C LEU A 131 0.58 8.18 60.38
N GLN A 132 1.62 8.85 59.85
CA GLN A 132 2.73 9.33 60.67
C GLN A 132 2.29 10.42 61.65
N GLN A 133 1.51 11.40 61.21
CA GLN A 133 0.96 12.46 62.07
C GLN A 133 -0.04 11.92 63.10
N ALA A 134 -0.90 10.98 62.71
CA ALA A 134 -1.83 10.30 63.61
C ALA A 134 -1.09 9.40 64.60
N GLY A 135 -0.03 8.72 64.18
CA GLY A 135 0.80 7.87 65.03
C GLY A 135 1.51 8.68 66.11
N THR A 136 2.07 9.85 65.78
CA THR A 136 2.70 10.74 66.78
C THR A 136 1.67 11.35 67.72
N ALA A 137 0.51 11.79 67.21
CA ALA A 137 -0.58 12.29 68.04
C ALA A 137 -1.16 11.22 68.98
N MET A 138 -1.34 9.99 68.48
CA MET A 138 -1.80 8.84 69.27
C MET A 138 -0.77 8.43 70.32
N LEU A 139 0.53 8.43 70.00
CA LEU A 139 1.59 8.20 70.98
C LEU A 139 1.63 9.31 72.04
N ALA A 140 1.44 10.57 71.67
CA ALA A 140 1.34 11.67 72.62
C ALA A 140 0.11 11.54 73.54
N GLN A 141 -1.04 11.14 72.97
CA GLN A 141 -2.27 10.87 73.73
C GLN A 141 -2.12 9.66 74.66
N ALA A 142 -1.50 8.58 74.19
CA ALA A 142 -1.25 7.38 74.98
C ALA A 142 -0.25 7.63 76.12
N ASN A 143 0.77 8.47 75.91
CA ASN A 143 1.72 8.86 76.96
C ASN A 143 1.14 9.83 77.98
N SER A 144 0.13 10.64 77.62
CA SER A 144 -0.52 11.59 78.53
C SER A 144 -1.67 10.98 79.34
N LEU A 145 -2.31 9.92 78.83
CA LEU A 145 -3.35 9.16 79.54
C LEU A 145 -2.96 8.65 80.94
N PRO A 146 -1.81 7.99 81.17
CA PRO A 146 -1.46 7.44 82.48
C PRO A 146 -1.27 8.52 83.56
N ASN A 147 -0.84 9.72 83.19
CA ASN A 147 -0.70 10.84 84.14
C ASN A 147 -2.07 11.37 84.61
N GLY A 148 -3.09 11.33 83.76
CA GLY A 148 -4.47 11.65 84.14
C GLY A 148 -5.07 10.62 85.10
N VAL A 149 -4.78 9.33 84.90
CA VAL A 149 -5.27 8.26 85.78
C VAL A 149 -4.57 8.28 87.14
N LEU A 150 -3.27 8.58 87.20
CA LEU A 150 -2.55 8.76 88.47
C LEU A 150 -3.04 9.98 89.27
N SER A 151 -3.57 11.01 88.62
CA SER A 151 -4.23 12.13 89.31
C SER A 151 -5.56 11.71 89.96
N LEU A 152 -6.28 10.75 89.37
CA LEU A 152 -7.54 10.21 89.90
C LEU A 152 -7.34 9.14 90.99
N LEU A 153 -6.16 8.51 91.05
CA LEU A 153 -5.81 7.56 92.10
C LEU A 153 -5.21 8.22 93.36
N ARG A 154 -4.84 9.51 93.27
CA ARG A 154 -4.21 10.30 94.35
C ARG A 154 -5.11 11.38 94.95
N GLY A 155 -6.32 11.56 94.41
CA GLY A 155 -7.37 12.45 94.94
C GLY A 155 -8.53 11.64 95.48
#